data_AF-A0A957J8M8-F1
#
_entry.id   AF-A0A957J8M8-F1
#
_cell.length_a   1.000
_cell.length_b   1.000
_cell.length_c   1.000
_cell.angle_alpha   90.00
_cell.angle_beta   90.00
_cell.angle_gamma   90.00
#
_symmetry.space_group_name_H-M   'P 1'
#
loop_
_entity.id
_entity.type
_entity.pdbx_description
1 polymer ?
#
loop_
_entity_poly.entity_id
_entity_poly.type
_entity_poly.pdbx_seq_one_letter_code
_entity_poly.pdbx_strand_id
1 'polypeptide(L)'
;QITGIVDSQTASGSTFTNTATVAVASGVERDLLDNSGNTAVQVSNTDRCGLTTDTYNFNATAPITMQINTLGNVDCISVMPMMGNHPAADHGGLQANDRWWQIASRDSSGNPANGTFSITLTLPTNFNPTAQDKLCRYTGPTEPLWDCAYSSHTDESITRENVTEFSDWIAAQQVGPTAVTLFGVAVGSDTAVGGSFFLMVLLLVLLTAVVFWIRIRRRHLHNSTA
;
A
#
# COMPACT_ATOMS: atom_id res chain seq x y z
N GLN A 1 13.98 41.43 13.34
CA GLN A 1 13.67 42.79 13.85
C GLN A 1 12.59 43.37 12.94
N ILE A 2 11.38 43.58 13.45
CA ILE A 2 10.30 44.18 12.64
C ILE A 2 10.36 45.69 12.87
N THR A 3 10.66 46.46 11.82
CA THR A 3 10.64 47.91 11.86
C THR A 3 9.37 48.37 11.14
N GLY A 4 8.41 48.92 11.89
CA GLY A 4 7.19 49.51 11.34
C GLY A 4 7.21 51.03 11.51
N ILE A 5 6.81 51.76 10.47
CA ILE A 5 6.57 53.21 10.53
C ILE A 5 5.18 53.41 11.13
N VAL A 6 5.10 54.16 12.23
CA VAL A 6 3.84 54.62 12.80
C VAL A 6 3.58 56.02 12.26
N ASP A 7 2.54 56.18 11.44
CA ASP A 7 2.03 57.50 11.07
C ASP A 7 1.27 58.09 12.26
N SER A 8 1.49 59.37 12.57
CA SER A 8 1.02 60.04 13.78
C SER A 8 -0.46 60.48 13.73
N GLN A 9 -1.25 59.96 12.79
CA GLN A 9 -2.64 60.37 12.56
C GLN A 9 -3.73 59.30 12.76
N THR A 10 -3.48 58.23 13.51
CA THR A 10 -4.56 57.27 13.83
C THR A 10 -5.38 57.68 15.06
N ALA A 11 -6.67 57.91 14.84
CA ALA A 11 -7.67 58.18 15.87
C ALA A 11 -7.79 57.00 16.87
N SER A 12 -8.07 57.34 18.13
CA SER A 12 -8.28 56.41 19.25
C SER A 12 -9.32 55.34 18.88
N GLY A 13 -8.91 54.06 18.88
CA GLY A 13 -9.78 52.90 18.62
C GLY A 13 -9.49 52.12 17.33
N SER A 14 -8.45 52.46 16.56
CA SER A 14 -8.12 51.72 15.34
C SER A 14 -7.34 50.42 15.63
N THR A 15 -7.85 49.28 15.18
CA THR A 15 -7.13 47.99 15.23
C THR A 15 -6.17 47.88 14.04
N PHE A 16 -4.88 47.74 14.31
CA PHE A 16 -3.88 47.50 13.28
C PHE A 16 -3.78 45.99 13.00
N THR A 17 -4.14 45.57 11.79
CA THR A 17 -3.83 44.22 11.30
C THR A 17 -2.52 44.30 10.53
N ASN A 18 -1.42 43.88 11.17
CA ASN A 18 -0.14 43.74 10.50
C ASN A 18 -0.07 42.34 9.88
N THR A 19 -0.30 42.23 8.57
CA THR A 19 -0.10 40.96 7.84
C THR A 19 1.39 40.81 7.53
N ALA A 20 2.12 40.18 8.45
CA ALA A 20 3.49 39.78 8.17
C ALA A 20 3.47 38.60 7.20
N THR A 21 3.89 38.82 5.95
CA THR A 21 4.18 37.72 5.04
C THR A 21 5.56 37.21 5.37
N VAL A 22 5.65 36.09 6.09
CA VAL A 22 6.93 35.43 6.37
C VAL A 22 7.33 34.63 5.13
N ALA A 23 8.16 35.23 4.28
CA ALA A 23 8.92 34.47 3.29
C ALA A 23 9.99 33.68 4.05
N VAL A 24 9.72 32.40 4.31
CA VAL A 24 10.75 31.49 4.84
C VAL A 24 11.69 31.17 3.68
N ALA A 25 12.87 31.78 3.68
CA ALA A 25 13.96 31.32 2.83
C ALA A 25 14.26 29.86 3.18
N SER A 26 14.37 29.00 2.18
CA SER A 26 14.78 27.60 2.34
C SER A 26 16.03 27.52 3.20
N GLY A 27 15.93 26.97 4.42
CA GLY A 27 17.08 26.74 5.31
C GLY A 27 16.92 27.15 6.77
N VAL A 28 15.73 27.53 7.26
CA VAL A 28 15.53 27.76 8.71
C VAL A 28 14.79 26.59 9.33
N GLU A 29 15.52 25.67 9.98
CA GLU A 29 14.98 24.66 10.88
C GLU A 29 14.24 25.37 12.03
N ARG A 30 12.94 25.12 12.17
CA ARG A 30 12.20 25.45 13.38
C ARG A 30 12.15 24.23 14.27
N ASP A 31 12.99 24.25 15.30
CA ASP A 31 12.83 23.45 16.50
C ASP A 31 11.59 23.99 17.26
N LEU A 32 10.46 23.30 17.09
CA LEU A 32 9.27 23.44 17.93
C LEU A 32 9.07 22.10 18.64
N LEU A 33 9.85 21.92 19.72
CA LEU A 33 9.54 20.98 20.79
C LEU A 33 8.17 21.33 21.38
N ASP A 34 7.14 20.55 21.07
CA ASP A 34 6.04 20.33 22.01
C ASP A 34 5.57 18.87 21.99
N ASN A 35 5.24 18.43 23.20
CA ASN A 35 5.28 17.09 23.73
C ASN A 35 3.90 16.44 23.66
N SER A 36 3.67 15.53 22.70
CA SER A 36 2.75 14.39 22.87
C SER A 36 2.86 13.40 21.71
N GLY A 37 3.35 12.19 22.03
CA GLY A 37 3.07 10.91 21.36
C GLY A 37 3.07 10.83 19.83
N ASN A 38 4.14 10.24 19.27
CA ASN A 38 4.13 9.53 17.98
C ASN A 38 3.62 10.32 16.74
N THR A 39 3.91 11.61 16.66
CA THR A 39 3.61 12.42 15.47
C THR A 39 4.88 12.63 14.67
N ALA A 40 4.91 12.10 13.45
CA ALA A 40 6.07 12.24 12.60
C ALA A 40 6.33 13.72 12.25
N VAL A 41 7.58 14.19 12.44
CA VAL A 41 7.96 15.61 12.27
C VAL A 41 8.41 15.85 10.82
N GLN A 42 7.85 16.88 10.17
CA GLN A 42 8.20 17.26 8.78
C GLN A 42 9.50 18.06 8.74
N VAL A 43 10.48 17.67 7.91
CA VAL A 43 11.83 18.29 7.92
C VAL A 43 12.01 19.37 6.83
N SER A 44 11.31 19.26 5.70
CA SER A 44 11.08 20.32 4.69
C SER A 44 10.63 19.68 3.39
N ASN A 45 9.62 20.25 2.74
CA ASN A 45 9.14 19.74 1.45
C ASN A 45 10.06 20.20 0.31
N THR A 46 10.46 19.29 -0.57
CA THR A 46 11.15 19.59 -1.83
C THR A 46 10.20 19.39 -3.00
N ASP A 47 9.77 20.48 -3.61
CA ASP A 47 8.95 20.47 -4.83
C ASP A 47 9.83 20.73 -6.06
N ARG A 48 9.64 19.94 -7.12
CA ARG A 48 10.31 20.15 -8.42
C ARG A 48 9.31 19.95 -9.56
N CYS A 49 9.22 20.96 -10.44
CA CYS A 49 8.29 21.01 -11.57
C CYS A 49 9.02 21.15 -12.91
N GLY A 50 8.31 21.00 -14.02
CA GLY A 50 8.89 21.02 -15.36
C GLY A 50 9.79 19.81 -15.60
N LEU A 51 9.39 18.65 -15.06
CA LEU A 51 10.16 17.42 -15.11
C LEU A 51 10.24 16.87 -16.54
N THR A 52 11.33 16.19 -16.83
CA THR A 52 11.61 15.47 -18.08
C THR A 52 12.04 14.05 -17.74
N THR A 53 12.29 13.21 -18.74
CA THR A 53 12.89 11.89 -18.53
C THR A 53 14.37 12.04 -18.17
N ASP A 54 14.66 12.28 -16.90
CA ASP A 54 15.99 12.52 -16.35
C ASP A 54 16.06 12.05 -14.88
N THR A 55 17.23 12.16 -14.27
CA THR A 55 17.48 11.86 -12.87
C THR A 55 17.39 13.12 -12.01
N TYR A 56 16.61 13.00 -10.94
CA TYR A 56 16.34 14.07 -10.00
C TYR A 56 16.75 13.66 -8.60
N ASN A 57 17.54 14.53 -7.95
CA ASN A 57 17.84 14.42 -6.54
C ASN A 57 16.93 15.37 -5.76
N PHE A 58 16.24 14.81 -4.77
CA PHE A 58 15.44 15.53 -3.81
C PHE A 58 16.16 15.49 -2.46
N ASN A 59 16.26 16.65 -1.80
CA ASN A 59 17.08 16.88 -0.60
C ASN A 59 18.61 16.84 -0.87
N ALA A 60 19.33 17.85 -0.37
CA ALA A 60 20.78 17.98 -0.57
C ALA A 60 21.62 17.15 0.43
N THR A 61 21.06 16.81 1.60
CA THR A 61 21.80 16.21 2.72
C THR A 61 21.59 14.70 2.84
N ALA A 62 20.48 14.16 2.31
CA ALA A 62 20.22 12.73 2.21
C ALA A 62 19.44 12.49 0.91
N PRO A 63 20.13 12.38 -0.24
CA PRO A 63 19.48 12.48 -1.54
C PRO A 63 18.57 11.29 -1.80
N ILE A 64 17.29 11.58 -1.92
CA ILE A 64 16.34 10.68 -2.57
C ILE A 64 16.57 10.85 -4.06
N THR A 65 16.85 9.76 -4.75
CA THR A 65 17.09 9.80 -6.19
C THR A 65 15.88 9.22 -6.91
N MET A 66 15.38 9.94 -7.91
CA MET A 66 14.34 9.45 -8.81
C MET A 66 14.81 9.58 -10.25
N GLN A 67 14.89 8.46 -10.95
CA GLN A 67 15.08 8.45 -12.40
C GLN A 67 13.71 8.32 -13.06
N ILE A 68 13.33 9.31 -13.86
CA ILE A 68 12.07 9.29 -14.60
C ILE A 68 12.30 8.53 -15.91
N ASN A 69 11.86 7.27 -15.96
CA ASN A 69 11.98 6.41 -17.14
C ASN A 69 10.88 6.72 -18.17
N THR A 70 9.69 7.06 -17.69
CA THR A 70 8.55 7.52 -18.50
C THR A 70 7.85 8.61 -17.72
N LEU A 71 7.73 9.81 -18.32
CA LEU A 71 7.16 10.97 -17.63
C LEU A 71 5.64 10.91 -17.50
N GLY A 72 4.94 10.35 -18.50
CA GLY A 72 3.48 10.34 -18.52
C GLY A 72 2.92 11.77 -18.49
N ASN A 73 1.96 12.03 -17.60
CA ASN A 73 1.42 13.35 -17.30
C ASN A 73 2.03 14.04 -16.07
N VAL A 74 3.11 13.49 -15.50
CA VAL A 74 3.77 14.10 -14.34
C VAL A 74 4.47 15.39 -14.78
N ASP A 75 4.13 16.50 -14.12
CA ASP A 75 4.82 17.79 -14.29
C ASP A 75 5.62 18.16 -13.05
N CYS A 76 5.03 17.95 -11.86
CA CYS A 76 5.67 18.21 -10.58
C CYS A 76 5.74 16.95 -9.71
N ILE A 77 6.85 16.80 -8.98
CA ILE A 77 6.99 15.85 -7.87
C ILE A 77 7.29 16.64 -6.60
N SER A 78 6.60 16.25 -5.53
CA SER A 78 6.75 16.75 -4.18
C SER A 78 7.27 15.64 -3.29
N VAL A 79 8.31 15.92 -2.51
CA VAL A 79 8.94 14.95 -1.62
C VAL A 79 9.08 15.54 -0.23
N MET A 80 8.45 14.88 0.73
CA MET A 80 8.42 15.32 2.10
C MET A 80 8.91 14.21 3.04
N PRO A 81 10.12 14.33 3.59
CA PRO A 81 10.60 13.42 4.62
C PRO A 81 9.89 13.68 5.95
N MET A 82 9.54 12.59 6.60
CA MET A 82 8.84 12.53 7.87
C MET A 82 9.70 11.74 8.85
N MET A 83 10.02 12.33 9.99
CA MET A 83 10.81 11.67 11.05
C MET A 83 9.93 10.78 11.92
N GLY A 84 10.43 9.64 12.35
CA GLY A 84 9.71 8.65 13.16
C GLY A 84 9.04 7.56 12.32
N ASN A 85 8.23 6.72 12.98
CA ASN A 85 7.53 5.63 12.31
C ASN A 85 6.28 6.14 11.57
N HIS A 86 5.98 5.53 10.43
CA HIS A 86 4.70 5.77 9.77
C HIS A 86 3.55 5.19 10.62
N PRO A 87 2.39 5.87 10.76
CA PRO A 87 1.29 5.38 11.59
C PRO A 87 0.78 3.97 11.23
N ALA A 88 0.92 3.57 9.97
CA ALA A 88 0.54 2.24 9.48
C ALA A 88 1.69 1.22 9.45
N ALA A 89 2.90 1.56 9.93
CA ALA A 89 4.05 0.65 9.93
C ALA A 89 3.86 -0.52 10.93
N ASP A 90 3.26 -0.24 12.09
CA ASP A 90 3.02 -1.21 13.16
C ASP A 90 2.11 -2.37 12.74
N HIS A 91 1.25 -2.16 11.75
CA HIS A 91 0.27 -3.15 11.29
C HIS A 91 0.87 -4.16 10.31
N GLY A 92 2.01 -3.83 9.68
CA GLY A 92 2.71 -4.71 8.74
C GLY A 92 3.97 -5.37 9.30
N GLY A 93 4.29 -5.14 10.58
CA GLY A 93 5.59 -5.54 11.16
C GLY A 93 6.78 -4.82 10.52
N LEU A 94 6.55 -3.67 9.87
CA LEU A 94 7.58 -2.90 9.20
C LEU A 94 8.26 -1.98 10.20
N GLN A 95 9.59 -1.98 10.23
CA GLN A 95 10.38 -1.00 10.96
C GLN A 95 10.82 0.09 9.97
N ALA A 96 10.28 1.30 10.16
CA ALA A 96 10.59 2.44 9.28
C ALA A 96 11.96 3.07 9.57
N ASN A 97 12.74 2.50 10.50
CA ASN A 97 14.07 2.99 10.89
C ASN A 97 14.11 4.51 11.09
N ASP A 98 13.08 5.03 11.77
CA ASP A 98 12.89 6.43 12.14
C ASP A 98 12.69 7.42 10.97
N ARG A 99 12.38 6.96 9.75
CA ARG A 99 12.04 7.85 8.63
C ARG A 99 11.12 7.21 7.61
N TRP A 100 10.18 8.00 7.12
CA TRP A 100 9.39 7.69 5.94
C TRP A 100 9.26 8.92 5.04
N TRP A 101 8.79 8.71 3.82
CA TRP A 101 8.69 9.77 2.82
C TRP A 101 7.29 9.81 2.24
N GLN A 102 6.66 10.96 2.29
CA GLN A 102 5.48 11.23 1.48
C GLN A 102 5.95 11.74 0.13
N ILE A 103 5.56 11.04 -0.93
CA ILE A 103 5.87 11.41 -2.30
C ILE A 103 4.55 11.58 -3.03
N ALA A 104 4.40 12.71 -3.73
CA ALA A 104 3.21 13.01 -4.52
C ALA A 104 3.60 13.61 -5.87
N SER A 105 2.81 13.34 -6.89
CA SER A 105 2.97 13.93 -8.22
C SER A 105 1.75 14.74 -8.64
N ARG A 106 1.98 15.80 -9.42
CA ARG A 106 0.92 16.62 -10.02
C ARG A 106 1.15 16.79 -11.51
N ASP A 107 0.06 16.91 -12.27
CA ASP A 107 0.07 17.31 -13.67
C ASP A 107 0.24 18.83 -13.83
N SER A 108 0.36 19.30 -15.08
CA SER A 108 0.52 20.73 -15.39
C SER A 108 -0.69 21.59 -15.03
N SER A 109 -1.83 20.97 -14.68
CA SER A 109 -3.04 21.64 -14.20
C SER A 109 -3.14 21.62 -12.67
N GLY A 110 -2.18 21.01 -11.98
CA GLY A 110 -2.13 20.89 -10.53
C GLY A 110 -2.92 19.73 -9.94
N ASN A 111 -3.51 18.86 -10.77
CA ASN A 111 -4.23 17.66 -10.29
C ASN A 111 -3.24 16.52 -10.01
N PRO A 112 -3.60 15.51 -9.20
CA PRO A 112 -2.77 14.32 -9.05
C PRO A 112 -2.45 13.66 -10.40
N ALA A 113 -1.16 13.56 -10.74
CA ALA A 113 -0.74 12.82 -11.92
C ALA A 113 -0.92 11.31 -11.69
N ASN A 114 -1.42 10.57 -12.68
CA ASN A 114 -1.73 9.16 -12.54
C ASN A 114 -1.47 8.36 -13.82
N GLY A 115 -1.12 7.08 -13.62
CA GLY A 115 -1.41 5.99 -14.57
C GLY A 115 -0.57 5.87 -15.85
N THR A 116 0.49 6.66 -16.04
CA THR A 116 1.29 6.61 -17.29
C THR A 116 2.80 6.82 -17.11
N PHE A 117 3.25 7.06 -15.89
CA PHE A 117 4.66 7.25 -15.59
C PHE A 117 5.30 5.96 -15.07
N SER A 118 6.61 5.89 -15.19
CA SER A 118 7.44 4.85 -14.56
C SER A 118 8.72 5.51 -14.08
N ILE A 119 9.08 5.29 -12.82
CA ILE A 119 10.32 5.77 -12.24
C ILE A 119 11.13 4.62 -11.62
N THR A 120 12.43 4.87 -11.47
CA THR A 120 13.30 4.14 -10.54
C THR A 120 13.50 5.02 -9.31
N LEU A 121 13.08 4.53 -8.14
CA LEU A 121 13.16 5.23 -6.86
C LEU A 121 14.28 4.62 -6.02
N THR A 122 15.20 5.46 -5.54
CA THR A 122 16.25 5.08 -4.59
C THR A 122 16.08 5.91 -3.32
N LEU A 123 15.88 5.22 -2.19
CA LEU A 123 15.80 5.86 -0.87
C LEU A 123 17.06 5.53 -0.06
N PRO A 124 17.62 6.53 0.65
CA PRO A 124 18.76 6.30 1.54
C PRO A 124 18.31 5.52 2.79
N THR A 125 19.23 4.79 3.39
CA THR A 125 19.04 4.06 4.65
C THR A 125 20.01 4.56 5.71
N ASN A 126 19.64 4.39 6.99
CA ASN A 126 20.51 4.60 8.15
C ASN A 126 21.06 3.26 8.71
N PHE A 127 20.86 2.17 7.97
CA PHE A 127 21.36 0.83 8.21
C PHE A 127 22.04 0.32 6.94
N ASN A 128 22.86 -0.73 7.07
CA ASN A 128 23.47 -1.42 5.93
C ASN A 128 22.45 -2.39 5.29
N PRO A 129 21.89 -2.09 4.10
CA PRO A 129 20.90 -2.93 3.47
C PRO A 129 21.43 -4.30 3.05
N THR A 130 20.50 -5.25 3.01
CA THR A 130 20.69 -6.64 2.62
C THR A 130 19.60 -7.04 1.64
N ALA A 131 19.71 -8.24 1.07
CA ALA A 131 18.68 -8.79 0.18
C ALA A 131 17.31 -8.99 0.84
N GLN A 132 17.19 -8.95 2.18
CA GLN A 132 15.90 -9.03 2.88
C GLN A 132 15.21 -7.66 3.02
N ASP A 133 15.91 -6.57 2.77
CA ASP A 133 15.38 -5.22 2.96
C ASP A 133 14.64 -4.75 1.70
N LYS A 134 13.61 -3.92 1.86
CA LYS A 134 12.68 -3.56 0.77
C LYS A 134 12.30 -2.08 0.81
N LEU A 135 11.92 -1.54 -0.35
CA LEU A 135 11.13 -0.31 -0.42
C LEU A 135 9.64 -0.67 -0.42
N CYS A 136 8.96 -0.22 0.64
CA CYS A 136 7.55 -0.45 0.88
C CYS A 136 6.74 0.80 0.57
N ARG A 137 5.79 0.67 -0.35
CA ARG A 137 4.80 1.70 -0.70
C ARG A 137 3.51 1.44 0.08
N TYR A 138 2.99 2.46 0.73
CA TYR A 138 1.68 2.38 1.35
C TYR A 138 0.59 2.32 0.28
N THR A 139 -0.27 1.31 0.33
CA THR A 139 -1.36 1.08 -0.64
C THR A 139 -2.71 1.57 -0.13
N GLY A 140 -2.80 1.91 1.15
CA GLY A 140 -4.01 2.37 1.80
C GLY A 140 -4.40 1.54 3.03
N PRO A 141 -5.58 1.81 3.62
CA PRO A 141 -5.99 1.22 4.89
C PRO A 141 -6.47 -0.24 4.79
N THR A 142 -6.51 -0.82 3.58
CA THR A 142 -6.99 -2.18 3.32
C THR A 142 -5.86 -3.10 2.91
N GLU A 143 -5.86 -4.35 3.40
CA GLU A 143 -4.83 -5.33 3.07
C GLU A 143 -4.73 -5.67 1.57
N PRO A 144 -3.52 -5.84 1.01
CA PRO A 144 -2.22 -5.67 1.68
C PRO A 144 -1.94 -4.19 1.96
N LEU A 145 -1.60 -3.80 3.21
CA LEU A 145 -1.34 -2.39 3.60
C LEU A 145 -0.10 -1.79 2.93
N TRP A 146 0.85 -2.66 2.57
CA TRP A 146 2.14 -2.27 2.03
C TRP A 146 2.50 -3.14 0.83
N ASP A 147 2.92 -2.48 -0.24
CA ASP A 147 3.51 -3.11 -1.41
C ASP A 147 5.03 -2.98 -1.30
N CYS A 148 5.71 -4.05 -0.90
CA CYS A 148 7.15 -4.08 -0.64
C CYS A 148 7.91 -4.82 -1.73
N ALA A 149 8.88 -4.15 -2.35
CA ALA A 149 9.78 -4.75 -3.34
C ALA A 149 11.15 -4.06 -3.32
N TYR A 150 12.12 -4.67 -3.99
CA TYR A 150 13.41 -4.04 -4.30
C TYR A 150 13.91 -4.57 -5.64
N SER A 151 14.75 -3.79 -6.32
CA SER A 151 15.49 -4.18 -7.52
C SER A 151 16.97 -4.33 -7.21
N SER A 152 17.53 -3.44 -6.40
CA SER A 152 18.94 -3.46 -5.97
C SER A 152 19.13 -2.71 -4.65
N HIS A 153 20.32 -2.85 -4.06
CA HIS A 153 20.73 -2.10 -2.88
C HIS A 153 22.24 -1.80 -2.94
N THR A 154 22.64 -0.75 -2.24
CA THR A 154 24.04 -0.47 -1.87
C THR A 154 24.15 -0.54 -0.35
N ASP A 155 25.34 -0.26 0.20
CA ASP A 155 25.55 -0.23 1.65
C ASP A 155 24.77 0.89 2.38
N GLU A 156 24.15 1.83 1.64
CA GLU A 156 23.50 3.03 2.18
C GLU A 156 22.14 3.34 1.51
N SER A 157 21.66 2.48 0.60
CA SER A 157 20.41 2.75 -0.11
C SER A 157 19.73 1.49 -0.65
N ILE A 158 18.42 1.60 -0.86
CA ILE A 158 17.62 0.57 -1.54
C ILE A 158 16.97 1.23 -2.77
N THR A 159 16.99 0.51 -3.88
CA THR A 159 16.39 0.94 -5.15
C THR A 159 15.24 0.02 -5.54
N ARG A 160 14.16 0.61 -6.05
CA ARG A 160 13.02 -0.08 -6.67
C ARG A 160 12.72 0.53 -8.03
N GLU A 161 12.72 -0.31 -9.06
CA GLU A 161 12.35 0.06 -10.42
C GLU A 161 10.85 -0.07 -10.65
N ASN A 162 10.38 0.48 -11.78
CA ASN A 162 9.00 0.38 -12.26
C ASN A 162 7.96 0.87 -11.25
N VAL A 163 8.26 1.95 -10.53
CA VAL A 163 7.32 2.61 -9.65
C VAL A 163 6.36 3.44 -10.50
N THR A 164 5.07 3.09 -10.45
CA THR A 164 3.98 3.71 -11.23
C THR A 164 2.95 4.44 -10.38
N GLU A 165 3.13 4.44 -9.06
CA GLU A 165 2.23 5.07 -8.09
C GLU A 165 3.07 5.75 -7.00
N PHE A 166 2.75 7.00 -6.69
CA PHE A 166 3.31 7.72 -5.55
C PHE A 166 2.37 7.62 -4.35
N SER A 167 2.93 7.67 -3.13
CA SER A 167 2.22 7.48 -1.87
C SER A 167 3.21 7.79 -0.73
N ASP A 168 2.97 7.21 0.44
CA ASP A 168 3.93 7.13 1.52
C ASP A 168 4.87 5.93 1.30
N TRP A 169 6.15 6.13 1.57
CA TRP A 169 7.23 5.18 1.29
C TRP A 169 8.14 4.98 2.49
N ILE A 170 8.60 3.75 2.66
CA ILE A 170 9.53 3.35 3.72
C ILE A 170 10.63 2.47 3.13
N ALA A 171 11.87 2.73 3.55
CA ALA A 171 12.97 1.78 3.38
C ALA A 171 13.03 0.87 4.62
N ALA A 172 12.40 -0.29 4.52
CA ALA A 172 12.14 -1.17 5.65
C ALA A 172 13.21 -2.28 5.76
N GLN A 173 13.66 -2.50 7.00
CA GLN A 173 14.61 -3.55 7.33
C GLN A 173 13.89 -4.88 7.60
N GLN A 174 14.49 -6.00 7.18
CA GLN A 174 14.04 -7.38 7.41
C GLN A 174 12.58 -7.63 7.02
N VAL A 175 12.18 -7.15 5.85
CA VAL A 175 10.86 -7.48 5.28
C VAL A 175 10.90 -8.93 4.81
N GLY A 176 10.65 -9.85 5.75
CA GLY A 176 10.50 -11.27 5.47
C GLY A 176 9.27 -11.53 4.58
N PRO A 177 9.18 -12.71 3.94
CA PRO A 177 7.93 -13.12 3.32
C PRO A 177 6.85 -13.04 4.40
N THR A 178 5.75 -12.33 4.13
CA THR A 178 4.57 -12.36 4.98
C THR A 178 4.27 -13.83 5.24
N ALA A 179 4.45 -14.29 6.47
CA ALA A 179 4.25 -15.69 6.79
C ALA A 179 2.77 -15.99 6.55
N VAL A 180 2.45 -16.60 5.40
CA VAL A 180 1.11 -17.09 5.14
C VAL A 180 0.93 -18.30 6.04
N THR A 181 0.30 -18.11 7.19
CA THR A 181 -0.29 -19.21 7.95
C THR A 181 -1.45 -19.76 7.13
N LEU A 182 -1.18 -20.83 6.37
CA LEU A 182 -2.23 -21.66 5.80
C LEU A 182 -3.00 -22.29 6.97
N PHE A 183 -4.14 -21.72 7.33
CA PHE A 183 -5.11 -22.35 8.23
C PHE A 183 -5.79 -23.52 7.50
N GLY A 184 -5.04 -24.60 7.33
CA GLY A 184 -5.52 -25.88 6.84
C GLY A 184 -5.87 -25.89 5.34
N VAL A 185 -5.14 -26.73 4.59
CA VAL A 185 -5.76 -27.35 3.41
C VAL A 185 -6.79 -28.32 3.95
N ALA A 186 -8.05 -27.89 4.04
CA ALA A 186 -9.16 -28.81 4.22
C ALA A 186 -9.29 -29.61 2.91
N VAL A 187 -8.56 -30.72 2.83
CA VAL A 187 -8.91 -31.77 1.88
C VAL A 187 -10.26 -32.27 2.38
N GLY A 188 -11.34 -31.79 1.75
CA GLY A 188 -12.63 -32.44 1.86
C GLY A 188 -12.42 -33.86 1.38
N SER A 189 -12.22 -34.81 2.29
CA SER A 189 -12.46 -36.20 1.97
C SER A 189 -13.94 -36.27 1.68
N ASP A 190 -14.25 -36.20 0.39
CA ASP A 190 -15.58 -36.43 -0.13
C ASP A 190 -15.92 -37.85 0.27
N THR A 191 -16.53 -38.02 1.44
CA THR A 191 -17.03 -39.30 1.93
C THR A 191 -18.35 -39.59 1.21
N ALA A 192 -18.31 -39.53 -0.13
CA ALA A 192 -19.35 -40.01 -1.01
C ALA A 192 -19.44 -41.56 -1.04
N VAL A 193 -18.98 -42.24 0.03
CA VAL A 193 -19.06 -43.70 0.18
C VAL A 193 -20.18 -44.13 1.14
N GLY A 194 -20.86 -43.19 1.81
CA GLY A 194 -21.96 -43.50 2.73
C GLY A 194 -23.37 -43.56 2.11
N GLY A 195 -23.60 -42.94 0.94
CA GLY A 195 -24.93 -42.82 0.33
C GLY A 195 -25.27 -43.84 -0.76
N SER A 196 -24.26 -44.45 -1.40
CA SER A 196 -24.46 -45.33 -2.57
C SER A 196 -24.97 -46.73 -2.25
N PHE A 197 -24.74 -47.24 -1.03
CA PHE A 197 -25.24 -48.57 -0.64
C PHE A 197 -26.76 -48.58 -0.45
N PHE A 198 -27.33 -47.55 0.16
CA PHE A 198 -28.79 -47.46 0.36
C PHE A 198 -29.54 -47.39 -0.97
N LEU A 199 -29.04 -46.62 -1.94
CA LEU A 199 -29.65 -46.52 -3.27
C LEU A 199 -29.55 -47.84 -4.05
N MET A 200 -28.41 -48.54 -4.02
CA MET A 200 -28.28 -49.86 -4.65
C MET A 200 -29.23 -50.89 -4.02
N VAL A 201 -29.31 -50.94 -2.70
CA VAL A 201 -30.21 -51.88 -2.00
C VAL A 201 -31.67 -51.58 -2.33
N LEU A 202 -32.07 -50.30 -2.33
CA LEU A 202 -33.44 -49.91 -2.68
C LEU A 202 -33.79 -50.31 -4.12
N LEU A 203 -32.87 -50.13 -5.06
CA LEU A 203 -33.07 -50.47 -6.47
C LEU A 203 -33.20 -51.99 -6.67
N LEU A 204 -32.40 -52.79 -5.96
CA LEU A 204 -32.52 -54.26 -5.94
C LEU A 204 -33.86 -54.74 -5.38
N VAL A 205 -34.32 -54.14 -4.28
CA VAL A 205 -35.64 -54.47 -3.69
C VAL A 205 -36.77 -54.15 -4.66
N LEU A 206 -36.72 -52.99 -5.34
CA LEU A 206 -37.74 -52.62 -6.33
C LEU A 206 -37.76 -53.59 -7.53
N LEU A 207 -36.59 -53.96 -8.06
CA LEU A 207 -36.52 -54.92 -9.17
C LEU A 207 -37.08 -56.30 -8.79
N THR A 208 -36.76 -56.80 -7.60
CA THR A 208 -37.29 -58.09 -7.14
C THR A 208 -38.80 -58.05 -6.92
N ALA A 209 -39.34 -56.95 -6.37
CA ALA A 209 -40.78 -56.74 -6.20
C ALA A 209 -41.51 -56.71 -7.55
N VAL A 210 -40.96 -56.03 -8.57
CA VAL A 210 -41.54 -55.98 -9.92
C VAL A 210 -41.55 -57.36 -10.57
N VAL A 211 -40.45 -58.11 -10.51
CA VAL A 211 -40.38 -59.47 -11.06
C VAL A 211 -41.38 -60.40 -10.36
N PHE A 212 -41.51 -60.28 -9.03
CA PHE A 212 -42.47 -61.07 -8.26
C PHE A 212 -43.91 -60.72 -8.64
N TRP A 213 -44.24 -59.43 -8.79
CA TRP A 213 -45.55 -58.98 -9.24
C TRP A 213 -45.90 -59.49 -10.64
N ILE A 214 -44.95 -59.44 -11.59
CA ILE A 214 -45.13 -59.99 -12.93
C ILE A 214 -45.40 -61.51 -12.87
N ARG A 215 -44.68 -62.25 -12.01
CA ARG A 215 -44.92 -63.70 -11.83
C ARG A 215 -46.29 -64.00 -11.24
N ILE A 216 -46.74 -63.25 -10.22
CA ILE A 216 -48.09 -63.39 -9.65
C ILE A 216 -49.15 -63.12 -10.72
N ARG A 217 -49.00 -62.01 -11.46
CA ARG A 217 -49.95 -61.64 -12.51
C ARG A 217 -50.03 -62.70 -13.62
N ARG A 218 -48.90 -63.28 -14.02
CA ARG A 218 -48.86 -64.39 -14.98
C ARG A 218 -49.53 -65.66 -14.44
N ARG A 219 -49.39 -65.97 -13.15
CA ARG A 219 -50.08 -67.12 -12.52
C ARG A 219 -51.61 -66.92 -12.47
N HIS A 220 -52.08 -65.71 -12.18
CA HIS A 220 -53.51 -65.41 -12.24
C HIS A 220 -54.08 -65.56 -13.65
N LEU A 221 -53.36 -65.11 -14.69
CA LEU A 221 -53.79 -65.28 -16.08
C LEU A 221 -53.84 -66.75 -16.51
N HIS A 222 -52.97 -67.62 -15.97
CA HIS A 222 -52.97 -69.05 -16.29
C HIS A 222 -54.07 -69.84 -15.56
N ASN A 223 -54.53 -69.38 -14.38
CA ASN A 223 -55.62 -70.02 -13.63
C ASN A 223 -57.03 -69.59 -14.09
N SER A 224 -57.16 -68.62 -14.99
CA SER A 224 -58.44 -68.20 -15.56
C SER A 224 -58.80 -68.90 -16.89
N THR A 225 -58.07 -69.96 -17.28
CA THR A 225 -58.31 -70.74 -18.49
C THR A 225 -58.41 -72.26 -18.25
N ALA A 226 -58.75 -72.66 -17.02
CA ALA A 226 -59.13 -74.03 -16.67
C ALA A 226 -60.55 -74.06 -16.08
#